data_AF-A0A7G5YW66-F1
#
_entry.id   AF-A0A7G5YW66-F1
#
_cell.length_a   1.000
_cell.length_b   1.000
_cell.length_c   1.000
_cell.angle_alpha   90.00
_cell.angle_beta   90.00
_cell.angle_gamma   90.00
#
_symmetry.space_group_name_H-M   'P 1'
#
loop_
_entity.id
_entity.type
_entity.pdbx_description
1 polymer ?
#
loop_
_entity_poly.entity_id
_entity_poly.type
_entity_poly.pdbx_seq_one_letter_code
_entity_poly.pdbx_strand_id
1 'polypeptide(L)'
;MTPDTENQLATLIDLTGTVPLIAPLRECVRHFTALKIEHRADARILLTQPVARAGQKTRTWLLEPAEIAALAARFADEESLAG
;
A
#
# COMPACT_ATOMS: atom_id res chain seq x y z
N MET A 1 -1.01 -4.03 12.66
CA MET A 1 -0.40 -4.68 11.47
C MET A 1 0.92 -5.28 11.93
N THR A 2 1.26 -6.51 11.54
CA THR A 2 2.52 -7.14 11.99
C THR A 2 3.69 -6.69 11.11
N PRO A 3 4.94 -6.74 11.60
CA PRO A 3 6.13 -6.38 10.81
C PRO A 3 6.20 -7.15 9.47
N ASP A 4 5.74 -8.40 9.46
CA ASP A 4 5.70 -9.24 8.26
C ASP A 4 4.76 -8.67 7.17
N THR A 5 3.72 -7.94 7.56
CA THR A 5 2.76 -7.36 6.61
C THR A 5 3.37 -6.18 5.84
N GLU A 6 4.32 -5.46 6.44
CA GLU A 6 4.96 -4.28 5.82
C GLU A 6 5.92 -4.66 4.69
N ASN A 7 6.50 -5.86 4.80
CA ASN A 7 7.37 -6.45 3.79
C ASN A 7 6.58 -7.25 2.75
N GLN A 8 5.28 -7.46 2.95
CA GLN A 8 4.44 -8.17 2.00
C GLN A 8 4.33 -7.38 0.69
N LEU A 9 4.39 -8.09 -0.45
CA LEU A 9 4.08 -7.50 -1.74
C LEU A 9 2.67 -6.93 -1.77
N ALA A 10 2.59 -5.72 -2.29
CA ALA A 10 1.39 -4.93 -2.51
C ALA A 10 1.41 -4.34 -3.91
N THR A 11 0.29 -3.77 -4.34
CA THR A 11 0.19 -3.06 -5.61
C THR A 11 -0.40 -1.68 -5.37
N LEU A 12 0.39 -0.63 -5.57
CA LEU A 12 -0.08 0.74 -5.61
C LEU A 12 -0.62 1.03 -7.02
N ILE A 13 -1.88 1.44 -7.09
CA ILE A 13 -2.53 1.93 -8.30
C ILE A 13 -2.94 3.37 -8.10
N ASP A 14 -2.89 4.18 -9.14
CA ASP A 14 -3.69 5.40 -9.24
C ASP A 14 -4.77 5.22 -10.32
N LEU A 15 -5.89 5.90 -10.19
CA LEU A 15 -6.95 5.84 -11.21
C LEU A 15 -6.68 6.77 -12.41
N THR A 16 -5.49 7.34 -12.51
CA THR A 16 -5.11 8.22 -13.63
C THR A 16 -4.55 7.44 -14.82
N GLY A 17 -4.40 6.12 -14.69
CA GLY A 17 -3.96 5.23 -15.76
C GLY A 17 -2.44 5.06 -15.85
N THR A 18 -1.70 5.39 -14.78
CA THR A 18 -0.27 5.09 -14.72
C THR A 18 -0.02 3.59 -14.53
N VAL A 19 1.20 3.16 -14.83
CA VAL A 19 1.63 1.77 -14.60
C VAL A 19 1.59 1.48 -13.09
N PRO A 20 0.86 0.44 -12.64
CA PRO A 20 0.84 0.05 -11.24
C PRO A 20 2.23 -0.28 -10.70
N LEU A 21 2.52 0.15 -9.48
CA LEU A 21 3.75 -0.22 -8.77
C LEU A 21 3.49 -1.48 -7.94
N ILE A 22 4.23 -2.55 -8.23
CA ILE A 22 4.24 -3.79 -7.43
C ILE A 22 5.52 -3.82 -6.60
N ALA A 23 5.39 -3.69 -5.29
CA ALA A 23 6.52 -3.58 -4.36
C ALA A 23 6.10 -3.95 -2.93
N PRO A 24 7.02 -4.06 -1.94
CA PRO A 24 6.64 -4.20 -0.54
C PRO A 24 5.69 -3.08 -0.09
N LEU A 25 4.76 -3.36 0.82
CA LEU A 25 3.77 -2.39 1.31
C LEU A 25 4.43 -1.09 1.78
N ARG A 26 5.53 -1.16 2.52
CA ARG A 26 6.28 0.01 2.96
C ARG A 26 6.79 0.87 1.80
N GLU A 27 7.28 0.23 0.73
CA GLU A 27 7.69 0.91 -0.51
C GLU A 27 6.49 1.59 -1.17
N CYS A 28 5.36 0.90 -1.31
CA CYS A 28 4.13 1.46 -1.87
C CYS A 28 3.64 2.70 -1.09
N VAL A 29 3.67 2.65 0.25
CA VAL A 29 3.30 3.80 1.10
C VAL A 29 4.27 4.97 0.90
N ARG A 30 5.59 4.71 0.78
CA ARG A 30 6.58 5.74 0.46
C ARG A 30 6.35 6.38 -0.91
N HIS A 31 5.98 5.59 -1.91
CA HIS A 31 5.64 6.11 -3.24
C HIS A 31 4.35 6.94 -3.22
N PHE A 32 3.35 6.54 -2.43
CA PHE A 32 2.14 7.33 -2.24
C PHE A 32 2.43 8.74 -1.69
N THR A 33 3.34 8.88 -0.72
CA THR A 33 3.70 10.19 -0.17
C THR A 33 4.47 11.08 -1.15
N ALA A 34 5.05 10.51 -2.21
CA ALA A 34 5.70 11.25 -3.29
C ALA A 34 4.73 11.71 -4.39
N LEU A 35 3.49 11.18 -4.42
CA LEU A 35 2.47 11.61 -5.38
C LEU A 35 2.04 13.07 -5.13
N LYS A 36 1.60 13.73 -6.20
CA LYS A 36 0.88 15.01 -6.10
C LYS A 36 -0.44 14.82 -5.35
N ILE A 37 -0.93 15.87 -4.70
CA ILE A 37 -2.13 15.82 -3.84
C ILE A 37 -3.34 15.30 -4.62
N GLU A 38 -3.54 15.77 -5.85
CA GLU A 38 -4.61 15.34 -6.73
C GLU A 38 -4.55 13.84 -7.05
N HIS A 39 -3.36 13.26 -7.19
CA HIS A 39 -3.19 11.84 -7.48
C HIS A 39 -3.32 10.96 -6.24
N ARG A 40 -3.08 11.50 -5.04
CA ARG A 40 -3.27 10.75 -3.78
C ARG A 40 -4.73 10.42 -3.54
N ALA A 41 -5.65 11.32 -3.88
CA ALA A 41 -7.08 11.08 -3.79
C ALA A 41 -7.53 9.88 -4.63
N ASP A 42 -6.79 9.61 -5.70
CA ASP A 42 -7.05 8.52 -6.63
C ASP A 42 -6.19 7.27 -6.42
N ALA A 43 -5.33 7.27 -5.41
CA ALA A 43 -4.41 6.18 -5.17
C ALA A 43 -5.00 5.11 -4.23
N ARG A 44 -4.82 3.84 -4.57
CA ARG A 44 -5.19 2.70 -3.72
C ARG A 44 -4.03 1.72 -3.63
N ILE A 45 -3.92 1.02 -2.50
CA ILE A 45 -2.98 -0.10 -2.36
C ILE A 45 -3.76 -1.40 -2.22
N LEU A 46 -3.48 -2.35 -3.12
CA LEU A 46 -4.03 -3.69 -3.08
C LEU A 46 -3.06 -4.61 -2.35
N LEU A 47 -3.53 -5.24 -1.28
CA LEU A 47 -2.87 -6.35 -0.62
C LEU A 47 -3.52 -7.63 -1.12
N THR A 48 -2.83 -8.33 -2.01
CA THR A 48 -3.28 -9.63 -2.50
C THR A 48 -2.47 -10.73 -1.81
N GLN A 49 -3.15 -11.62 -1.09
CA GLN A 49 -2.56 -12.88 -0.66
C GLN A 49 -3.11 -13.97 -1.59
N PRO A 50 -2.41 -14.29 -2.70
CA PRO A 50 -2.90 -15.30 -3.63
C PRO A 50 -2.87 -16.67 -2.96
N VAL A 51 -4.05 -17.23 -2.69
CA VAL A 51 -4.21 -18.62 -2.27
C VAL A 51 -4.82 -19.36 -3.44
N ALA A 52 -3.98 -19.99 -4.26
CA ALA A 52 -4.44 -20.82 -5.36
C ALA A 52 -5.06 -22.11 -4.80
N ARG A 53 -6.39 -22.10 -4.61
CA ARG A 53 -7.19 -23.26 -4.21
C ARG A 53 -8.45 -23.31 -5.06
N ALA A 54 -8.66 -24.44 -5.75
CA ALA A 54 -9.86 -24.64 -6.57
C ALA A 54 -11.13 -24.38 -5.73
N GLY A 55 -12.00 -23.49 -6.23
CA GLY A 55 -13.26 -23.14 -5.57
C GLY A 55 -13.19 -22.08 -4.46
N GLN A 56 -12.01 -21.54 -4.12
CA GLN A 56 -11.89 -20.47 -3.11
C GLN A 56 -11.63 -19.09 -3.74
N LYS A 57 -12.30 -18.07 -3.21
CA LYS A 57 -12.05 -16.67 -3.61
C LYS A 57 -10.76 -16.17 -2.96
N THR A 58 -9.85 -15.60 -3.76
CA THR A 58 -8.70 -14.85 -3.25
C THR A 58 -9.21 -13.69 -2.39
N ARG A 59 -8.64 -13.53 -1.20
CA ARG A 59 -8.89 -12.35 -0.38
C ARG A 59 -7.95 -11.24 -0.86
N THR A 60 -8.56 -10.14 -1.28
CA THR A 60 -7.87 -8.90 -1.61
C THR A 60 -8.36 -7.85 -0.63
N TRP A 61 -7.42 -7.21 0.05
CA TRP A 61 -7.70 -6.03 0.86
C TRP A 61 -7.30 -4.79 0.07
N LEU A 62 -8.13 -3.77 0.13
CA LEU A 62 -7.90 -2.48 -0.51
C LEU A 62 -7.67 -1.45 0.59
N LEU A 63 -6.56 -0.73 0.53
CA LEU A 63 -6.31 0.43 1.37
C LEU A 63 -6.72 1.67 0.58
N GLU A 64 -7.62 2.45 1.17
CA GLU A 64 -8.06 3.75 0.66
C GLU A 64 -7.05 4.86 1.01
N PRO A 65 -7.06 6.00 0.30
CA PRO A 65 -6.11 7.10 0.50
C PRO A 65 -5.91 7.52 1.97
N ALA A 66 -6.99 7.56 2.76
CA ALA A 66 -6.93 7.93 4.17
C ALA A 66 -6.19 6.90 5.03
N GLU A 67 -6.37 5.61 4.74
CA GLU A 67 -5.67 4.52 5.44
C GLU A 67 -4.17 4.50 5.07
N ILE A 68 -3.86 4.76 3.79
CA ILE A 68 -2.48 4.88 3.32
C ILE A 68 -1.79 6.08 3.99
N ALA A 69 -2.49 7.21 4.15
CA ALA A 69 -1.97 8.39 4.84
C ALA A 69 -1.70 8.12 6.33
N ALA A 70 -2.60 7.40 7.02
CA ALA A 70 -2.38 7.00 8.41
C ALA A 70 -1.17 6.07 8.56
N LEU A 71 -0.98 5.14 7.61
CA LEU A 71 0.20 4.28 7.55
C LEU A 71 1.49 5.08 7.32
N ALA A 72 1.46 6.07 6.42
CA ALA A 72 2.59 6.94 6.15
C ALA A 72 3.02 7.74 7.39
N ALA A 73 2.05 8.28 8.14
CA ALA A 73 2.31 9.00 9.38
C ALA A 73 3.01 8.10 10.41
N ARG A 74 2.48 6.88 10.63
CA ARG A 74 3.10 5.90 11.53
C ARG A 74 4.53 5.55 11.11
N PHE A 75 4.78 5.34 9.82
CA PHE A 75 6.13 5.03 9.34
C PHE A 75 7.12 6.18 9.53
N ALA A 76 6.68 7.42 9.37
CA ALA A 76 7.51 8.59 9.65
C ALA A 76 7.85 8.71 11.15
N ASP A 77 6.88 8.45 12.03
CA ASP A 77 7.11 8.43 13.48
C ASP A 77 8.11 7.34 13.88
N GLU A 78 7.99 6.14 13.32
CA GLU A 78 8.93 5.02 13.53
C GLU A 78 10.36 5.37 13.10
N GLU A 79 10.55 6.04 11.96
CA GLU A 79 11.86 6.44 11.46
C GLU A 79 12.48 7.55 12.33
N SER A 80 11.67 8.50 12.81
CA SER A 80 12.11 9.55 13.73
C SER A 80 12.52 9.01 15.10
N LEU A 81 11.99 7.86 15.54
CA LEU A 81 12.35 7.21 16.79
C LEU A 81 13.61 6.33 16.68
N ALA A 82 14.02 5.98 15.45
CA ALA A 82 15.16 5.12 15.17
C ALA A 82 16.48 5.89 14.91
N GLY A 83 16.41 7.21 14.75
CA GLY A 83 17.56 8.11 14.59
C GLY A 83 17.97 8.80 15.89
#